data_AF-A0A2D2LUQ8-F1
#
_entry.id   AF-A0A2D2LUQ8-F1
#
_cell.length_a   1.000
_cell.length_b   1.000
_cell.length_c   1.000
_cell.angle_alpha   90.00
_cell.angle_beta   90.00
_cell.angle_gamma   90.00
#
_symmetry.space_group_name_H-M   'P 1'
#
loop_
_entity.id
_entity.type
_entity.pdbx_description
1 polymer ?
#
loop_
_entity_poly.entity_id
_entity_poly.type
_entity_poly.pdbx_seq_one_letter_code
_entity_poly.pdbx_strand_id
1 'polypeptide(L)'
;MINKLPKWILWGGCVLAFNAGCINSTALVGFTHLSASHVTGNVTLFATALAEQHYQQMAMVGIVLLSFLFGAVISGFVVGSTALKEGKRYGNALLIEASLLIISLILFSYQSFWGQVFAAMACGLQNSMVATYSGAVIRTTHLTGLTSDMGSALGNWLAGRPINKKMFVFQAMIWYSFCGGGVVGALGYIHYKYMTLMLPIVIVLSSALAYQVYLLTRKKTAK
;
A
#
# COMPACT_ATOMS: atom_id res chain seq x y z
N MET A 1 7.28 6.19 21.37
CA MET A 1 6.80 6.90 20.16
C MET A 1 5.35 6.54 19.75
N ILE A 2 4.84 5.31 19.94
CA ILE A 2 3.43 4.96 19.59
C ILE A 2 2.37 5.39 20.60
N ASN A 3 2.75 5.68 21.85
CA ASN A 3 1.80 6.16 22.86
C ASN A 3 1.08 7.48 22.48
N LYS A 4 1.43 8.09 21.33
CA LYS A 4 0.80 9.29 20.77
C LYS A 4 0.11 9.09 19.41
N LEU A 5 0.10 7.89 18.81
CA LEU A 5 -0.59 7.68 17.54
C LEU A 5 -2.10 7.52 17.82
N PRO A 6 -2.96 8.44 17.35
CA PRO A 6 -4.40 8.32 17.56
C PRO A 6 -4.97 7.06 16.89
N LYS A 7 -5.98 6.46 17.52
CA LYS A 7 -6.57 5.15 17.14
C LYS A 7 -7.03 5.07 15.67
N TRP A 8 -7.41 6.20 15.07
CA TRP A 8 -7.80 6.24 13.66
C TRP A 8 -6.63 5.97 12.70
N ILE A 9 -5.37 6.29 13.09
CA ILE A 9 -4.17 5.90 12.35
C ILE A 9 -4.04 4.38 12.25
N LEU A 10 -4.33 3.71 13.37
CA LEU A 10 -4.25 2.26 13.50
C LEU A 10 -5.23 1.57 12.55
N TRP A 11 -6.50 1.95 12.63
CA TRP A 11 -7.55 1.38 11.78
C TRP A 11 -7.36 1.73 10.30
N GLY A 12 -7.05 2.99 9.98
CA GLY A 12 -6.76 3.41 8.61
C GLY A 12 -5.56 2.67 8.02
N GLY A 13 -4.49 2.48 8.80
CA GLY A 13 -3.33 1.71 8.38
C GLY A 13 -3.67 0.25 8.07
N CYS A 14 -4.51 -0.40 8.88
CA CYS A 14 -4.93 -1.79 8.65
C CYS A 14 -5.81 -1.92 7.40
N VAL A 15 -6.78 -1.01 7.21
CA VAL A 15 -7.65 -0.98 6.02
C VAL A 15 -6.81 -0.79 4.75
N LEU A 16 -5.86 0.15 4.75
CA LEU A 16 -5.00 0.39 3.59
C LEU A 16 -3.95 -0.71 3.39
N ALA A 17 -3.52 -1.40 4.44
CA ALA A 17 -2.67 -2.59 4.33
C ALA A 17 -3.41 -3.76 3.69
N PHE A 18 -4.66 -4.02 4.12
CA PHE A 18 -5.55 -4.97 3.47
C PHE A 18 -5.78 -4.62 2.00
N ASN A 19 -6.07 -3.35 1.72
CA ASN A 19 -6.22 -2.83 0.37
C ASN A 19 -4.98 -3.13 -0.51
N ALA A 20 -3.79 -2.82 0.02
CA ALA A 20 -2.53 -3.07 -0.67
C ALA A 20 -2.29 -4.56 -0.95
N GLY A 21 -2.58 -5.42 0.01
CA GLY A 21 -2.48 -6.87 -0.14
C GLY A 21 -3.36 -7.38 -1.27
N CYS A 22 -4.62 -6.91 -1.32
CA CYS A 22 -5.58 -7.26 -2.36
C CYS A 22 -5.10 -6.84 -3.75
N ILE A 23 -4.68 -5.59 -3.92
CA ILE A 23 -4.14 -5.07 -5.19
C ILE A 23 -2.91 -5.88 -5.61
N ASN A 24 -1.96 -6.07 -4.69
CA ASN A 24 -0.69 -6.73 -4.99
C ASN A 24 -0.87 -8.19 -5.39
N SER A 25 -1.75 -8.93 -4.72
CA SER A 25 -2.02 -10.32 -5.07
C SER A 25 -2.83 -10.46 -6.36
N THR A 26 -3.83 -9.60 -6.58
CA THR A 26 -4.59 -9.57 -7.84
C THR A 26 -3.67 -9.30 -9.04
N ALA A 27 -2.72 -8.37 -8.90
CA ALA A 27 -1.72 -8.07 -9.91
C ALA A 27 -0.76 -9.26 -10.15
N LEU A 28 -0.24 -9.86 -9.06
CA LEU A 28 0.74 -10.94 -9.12
C LEU A 28 0.18 -12.25 -9.71
N VAL A 29 -1.07 -12.61 -9.38
CA VAL A 29 -1.73 -13.81 -9.92
C VAL A 29 -2.21 -13.58 -11.36
N GLY A 30 -2.30 -12.32 -11.78
CA GLY A 30 -2.66 -11.91 -13.13
C GLY A 30 -1.64 -12.31 -14.21
N PHE A 31 -1.94 -11.96 -15.46
CA PHE A 31 -1.13 -12.37 -16.62
C PHE A 31 0.29 -11.76 -16.65
N THR A 32 0.52 -10.69 -15.90
CA THR A 32 1.84 -10.04 -15.83
C THR A 32 2.80 -10.79 -14.92
N HIS A 33 2.29 -11.58 -13.97
CA HIS A 33 3.08 -12.26 -12.93
C HIS A 33 4.01 -11.32 -12.14
N LEU A 34 3.69 -10.02 -12.12
CA LEU A 34 4.46 -9.00 -11.41
C LEU A 34 3.70 -8.50 -10.20
N SER A 35 4.43 -8.31 -9.12
CA SER A 35 3.89 -7.66 -7.94
C SER A 35 3.71 -6.16 -8.19
N ALA A 36 2.64 -5.57 -7.63
CA ALA A 36 2.42 -4.12 -7.68
C ALA A 36 3.20 -3.37 -6.59
N SER A 37 3.50 -4.03 -5.47
CA SER A 37 4.10 -3.39 -4.29
C SER A 37 5.30 -4.11 -3.68
N HIS A 38 5.65 -5.32 -4.16
CA HIS A 38 6.77 -6.09 -3.61
C HIS A 38 8.09 -5.68 -4.30
N VAL A 39 8.54 -4.47 -3.94
CA VAL A 39 9.69 -3.80 -4.57
C VAL A 39 10.97 -4.62 -4.47
N THR A 40 11.29 -5.22 -3.32
CA THR A 40 12.50 -6.05 -3.16
C THR A 40 12.51 -7.22 -4.15
N GLY A 41 11.41 -7.97 -4.28
CA GLY A 41 11.28 -9.04 -5.26
C GLY A 41 11.38 -8.54 -6.71
N ASN A 42 10.75 -7.41 -7.03
CA ASN A 42 10.84 -6.82 -8.37
C ASN A 42 12.27 -6.35 -8.70
N VAL A 43 13.03 -5.80 -7.75
CA VAL A 43 14.45 -5.45 -7.96
C VAL A 43 15.28 -6.69 -8.23
N THR A 44 15.03 -7.80 -7.52
CA THR A 44 15.67 -9.09 -7.82
C THR A 44 15.34 -9.57 -9.22
N LEU A 45 14.06 -9.54 -9.63
CA LEU A 45 13.64 -9.91 -10.98
C LEU A 45 14.30 -9.04 -12.06
N PHE A 46 14.43 -7.73 -11.83
CA PHE A 46 15.11 -6.83 -12.73
C PHE A 46 16.60 -7.19 -12.89
N ALA A 47 17.30 -7.40 -11.77
CA ALA A 47 18.71 -7.74 -11.77
C ALA A 47 18.99 -9.10 -12.44
N THR A 48 18.15 -10.11 -12.16
CA THR A 48 18.24 -11.42 -12.81
C THR A 48 18.00 -11.31 -14.31
N ALA A 49 16.96 -10.60 -14.74
CA ALA A 49 16.69 -10.40 -16.16
C ALA A 49 17.82 -9.66 -16.89
N LEU A 50 18.48 -8.71 -16.22
CA LEU A 50 19.66 -8.04 -16.77
C LEU A 50 20.85 -9.01 -16.91
N ALA A 51 21.13 -9.83 -15.90
CA ALA A 51 22.22 -10.80 -15.92
C ALA A 51 22.01 -11.89 -16.98
N GLU A 52 20.77 -12.33 -17.18
CA GLU A 52 20.38 -13.32 -18.20
C GLU A 52 20.19 -12.70 -19.60
N GLN A 53 20.36 -11.39 -19.77
CA GLN A 53 20.12 -10.66 -21.02
C GLN A 53 18.67 -10.75 -21.54
N HIS A 54 17.71 -10.99 -20.65
CA HIS A 54 16.27 -10.97 -20.92
C HIS A 54 15.72 -9.53 -20.93
N TYR A 55 16.11 -8.74 -21.94
CA TYR A 55 15.85 -7.29 -22.00
C TYR A 55 14.36 -6.90 -21.94
N GLN A 56 13.47 -7.71 -22.51
CA GLN A 56 12.03 -7.43 -22.45
C GLN A 56 11.49 -7.49 -21.02
N GLN A 57 11.82 -8.56 -20.28
CA GLN A 57 11.42 -8.70 -18.88
C GLN A 57 12.07 -7.61 -18.02
N MET A 58 13.37 -7.34 -18.24
CA MET A 58 14.09 -6.25 -17.59
C MET A 58 13.36 -4.91 -17.77
N ALA A 59 12.97 -4.56 -19.00
CA ALA A 59 12.26 -3.31 -19.29
C ALA A 59 10.88 -3.26 -18.60
N MET A 60 10.10 -4.35 -18.68
CA MET A 60 8.78 -4.42 -18.04
C MET A 60 8.87 -4.24 -16.51
N VAL A 61 9.78 -4.96 -15.84
CA VAL A 61 9.99 -4.83 -14.40
C VAL A 61 10.51 -3.44 -14.03
N GLY A 62 11.43 -2.89 -14.83
CA GLY A 62 11.96 -1.53 -14.66
C GLY A 62 10.86 -0.47 -14.72
N ILE A 63 9.95 -0.56 -15.68
CA ILE A 63 8.79 0.35 -15.79
C ILE A 63 7.90 0.25 -14.56
N VAL A 64 7.65 -0.96 -14.04
CA VAL A 64 6.85 -1.16 -12.81
C VAL A 64 7.52 -0.52 -11.60
N LEU A 65 8.84 -0.68 -11.45
CA LEU A 65 9.62 -0.05 -10.36
C LEU A 65 9.59 1.48 -10.44
N LEU A 66 9.80 2.05 -11.63
CA LEU A 66 9.72 3.49 -11.86
C LEU A 66 8.31 4.03 -11.64
N SER A 67 7.28 3.28 -12.01
CA SER A 67 5.89 3.64 -11.78
C SER A 67 5.55 3.70 -10.29
N PHE A 68 5.99 2.72 -9.51
CA PHE A 68 5.87 2.74 -8.05
C PHE A 68 6.55 3.97 -7.45
N LEU A 69 7.79 4.26 -7.89
CA LEU A 69 8.51 5.45 -7.46
C LEU A 69 7.75 6.73 -7.82
N PHE A 70 7.20 6.83 -9.03
CA PHE A 70 6.43 7.99 -9.47
C PHE A 70 5.16 8.19 -8.62
N GLY A 71 4.47 7.11 -8.26
CA GLY A 71 3.37 7.14 -7.29
C GLY A 71 3.81 7.72 -5.95
N ALA A 72 4.97 7.29 -5.44
CA ALA A 72 5.53 7.82 -4.19
C ALA A 72 5.89 9.32 -4.28
N VAL A 73 6.36 9.78 -5.45
CA VAL A 73 6.62 11.20 -5.75
C VAL A 73 5.32 12.00 -5.74
N ILE A 74 4.25 11.50 -6.38
CA ILE A 74 2.91 12.13 -6.33
C ILE A 74 2.45 12.30 -4.88
N SER A 75 2.57 11.25 -4.06
CA SER A 75 2.25 11.34 -2.64
C SER A 75 3.07 12.41 -1.93
N GLY A 76 4.38 12.46 -2.15
CA GLY A 76 5.26 13.49 -1.57
C GLY A 76 4.85 14.91 -1.97
N PHE A 77 4.45 15.11 -3.22
CA PHE A 77 3.99 16.40 -3.74
C PHE A 77 2.61 16.81 -3.17
N VAL A 78 1.65 15.88 -3.12
CA VAL A 78 0.27 16.16 -2.70
C VAL A 78 0.16 16.27 -1.17
N VAL A 79 0.77 15.35 -0.44
CA VAL A 79 0.68 15.25 1.03
C VAL A 79 1.70 16.19 1.69
N GLY A 80 2.92 16.28 1.15
CA GLY A 80 4.05 17.02 1.73
C GLY A 80 4.86 16.18 2.73
N SER A 81 5.87 16.80 3.35
CA SER A 81 6.83 16.13 4.24
C SER A 81 6.49 16.22 5.73
N THR A 82 5.49 17.02 6.12
CA THR A 82 5.16 17.23 7.54
C THR A 82 4.17 16.19 8.03
N ALA A 83 4.64 15.26 8.87
CA ALA A 83 3.77 14.34 9.59
C ALA A 83 2.70 15.12 10.38
N LEU A 84 1.47 14.58 10.44
CA LEU A 84 0.41 15.06 11.33
C LEU A 84 -0.14 16.49 11.13
N LYS A 85 0.01 17.15 9.97
CA LYS A 85 -0.85 18.32 9.65
C LYS A 85 -2.17 17.85 9.05
N GLU A 86 -3.24 17.88 9.86
CA GLU A 86 -4.60 17.59 9.41
C GLU A 86 -5.02 18.54 8.28
N GLY A 87 -5.55 18.00 7.19
CA GLY A 87 -5.97 18.80 6.05
C GLY A 87 -6.41 17.98 4.84
N LYS A 88 -7.00 18.64 3.84
CA LYS A 88 -7.60 17.99 2.65
C LYS A 88 -6.65 17.13 1.81
N ARG A 89 -5.33 17.23 2.05
CA ARG A 89 -4.28 16.62 1.24
C ARG A 89 -4.34 15.09 1.20
N TYR A 90 -4.64 14.43 2.33
CA TYR A 90 -4.79 12.97 2.38
C TYR A 90 -6.02 12.48 1.60
N GLY A 91 -7.15 13.21 1.69
CA GLY A 91 -8.34 12.90 0.89
C GLY A 91 -8.07 13.03 -0.61
N ASN A 92 -7.32 14.06 -1.03
CA ASN A 92 -6.92 14.22 -2.42
C ASN A 92 -6.01 13.08 -2.90
N ALA A 93 -5.05 12.66 -2.07
CA ALA A 93 -4.16 11.54 -2.38
C ALA A 93 -4.95 10.23 -2.56
N LEU A 94 -5.93 9.93 -1.69
CA LEU A 94 -6.82 8.77 -1.84
C LEU A 94 -7.68 8.85 -3.11
N LEU A 95 -8.16 10.04 -3.50
CA LEU A 95 -8.90 10.20 -4.76
C LEU A 95 -8.03 9.94 -6.00
N ILE A 96 -6.77 10.37 -5.96
CA ILE A 96 -5.80 10.09 -7.03
C ILE A 96 -5.52 8.58 -7.08
N GLU A 97 -5.30 7.95 -5.93
CA GLU A 97 -5.12 6.49 -5.84
C GLU A 97 -6.31 5.73 -6.45
N ALA A 98 -7.54 6.09 -6.08
CA ALA A 98 -8.74 5.47 -6.65
C ALA A 98 -8.83 5.65 -8.17
N SER A 99 -8.49 6.83 -8.68
CA SER A 99 -8.44 7.10 -10.12
C SER A 99 -7.40 6.22 -10.83
N LEU A 100 -6.20 6.07 -10.27
CA LEU A 100 -5.16 5.19 -10.79
C LEU A 100 -5.62 3.73 -10.81
N LEU A 101 -6.33 3.27 -9.77
CA LEU A 101 -6.88 1.91 -9.70
C LEU A 101 -8.02 1.68 -10.70
N ILE A 102 -8.87 2.68 -10.95
CA ILE A 102 -9.91 2.59 -11.99
C ILE A 102 -9.27 2.46 -13.38
N ILE A 103 -8.25 3.28 -13.67
CA ILE A 103 -7.49 3.19 -14.93
C ILE A 103 -6.83 1.80 -15.05
N SER A 104 -6.22 1.32 -13.96
CA SER A 104 -5.61 -0.01 -13.89
C SER A 104 -6.62 -1.12 -14.21
N LEU A 105 -7.81 -1.09 -13.60
CA LEU A 105 -8.90 -2.04 -13.85
C LEU A 105 -9.33 -2.05 -15.33
N ILE A 106 -9.54 -0.87 -15.92
CA ILE A 106 -9.93 -0.75 -17.34
C ILE A 106 -8.86 -1.39 -18.23
N LEU A 107 -7.59 -1.02 -18.03
CA LEU A 107 -6.48 -1.51 -18.84
C LEU A 107 -6.25 -3.02 -18.68
N PHE A 108 -6.35 -3.54 -17.46
CA PHE A 108 -6.27 -4.97 -17.22
C PHE A 108 -7.41 -5.76 -17.87
N SER A 109 -8.61 -5.17 -17.97
CA SER A 109 -9.75 -5.78 -18.66
C SER A 109 -9.48 -5.98 -20.16
N TYR A 110 -8.59 -5.16 -20.75
CA TYR A 110 -8.08 -5.31 -22.11
C TYR A 110 -6.75 -6.11 -22.19
N GLN A 111 -6.36 -6.82 -21.12
CA GLN A 111 -5.09 -7.56 -21.05
C GLN A 111 -3.85 -6.68 -21.32
N SER A 112 -3.94 -5.38 -21.00
CA SER A 112 -2.85 -4.43 -21.24
C SER A 112 -1.87 -4.39 -20.07
N PHE A 113 -0.57 -4.54 -20.35
CA PHE A 113 0.50 -4.39 -19.36
C PHE A 113 0.43 -3.06 -18.60
N TRP A 114 -0.11 -2.01 -19.21
CA TRP A 114 -0.29 -0.71 -18.56
C TRP A 114 -1.19 -0.79 -17.32
N GLY A 115 -2.08 -1.78 -17.21
CA GLY A 115 -2.84 -2.05 -15.98
C GLY A 115 -1.91 -2.26 -14.77
N GLN A 116 -0.80 -2.97 -14.95
CA GLN A 116 0.22 -3.21 -13.92
C GLN A 116 0.93 -1.91 -13.53
N VAL A 117 1.24 -1.09 -14.52
CA VAL A 117 1.93 0.19 -14.33
C VAL A 117 1.10 1.10 -13.43
N PHE A 118 -0.19 1.26 -13.72
CA PHE A 118 -1.08 2.08 -12.89
C PHE A 118 -1.35 1.47 -11.50
N ALA A 119 -1.45 0.14 -11.39
CA ALA A 119 -1.56 -0.52 -10.08
C ALA A 119 -0.32 -0.26 -9.20
N ALA A 120 0.88 -0.38 -9.77
CA ALA A 120 2.13 -0.10 -9.06
C ALA A 120 2.25 1.37 -8.64
N MET A 121 1.81 2.30 -9.50
CA MET A 121 1.74 3.72 -9.18
C MET A 121 0.80 3.99 -8.00
N ALA A 122 -0.40 3.40 -8.01
CA ALA A 122 -1.35 3.51 -6.91
C ALA A 122 -0.76 2.97 -5.59
N CYS A 123 -0.13 1.80 -5.62
CA CYS A 123 0.54 1.23 -4.46
C CYS A 123 1.69 2.11 -3.94
N GLY A 124 2.50 2.70 -4.84
CA GLY A 124 3.58 3.62 -4.48
C GLY A 124 3.08 4.89 -3.78
N LEU A 125 2.00 5.46 -4.32
CA LEU A 125 1.30 6.60 -3.71
C LEU A 125 0.79 6.24 -2.31
N GLN A 126 0.03 5.14 -2.18
CA GLN A 126 -0.55 4.72 -0.91
C GLN A 126 0.54 4.47 0.15
N ASN A 127 1.61 3.76 -0.23
CA ASN A 127 2.68 3.39 0.71
C ASN A 127 3.44 4.62 1.21
N SER A 128 3.72 5.58 0.34
CA SER A 128 4.35 6.87 0.69
C SER A 128 3.42 7.71 1.57
N MET A 129 2.12 7.77 1.23
CA MET A 129 1.12 8.53 2.00
C MET A 129 0.99 8.01 3.43
N VAL A 130 0.91 6.69 3.61
CA VAL A 130 0.82 6.07 4.95
C VAL A 130 2.12 6.26 5.74
N ALA A 131 3.27 6.23 5.09
CA ALA A 131 4.55 6.52 5.73
C ALA A 131 4.57 7.94 6.30
N THR A 132 4.22 8.96 5.51
CA THR A 132 4.16 10.35 5.97
C THR A 132 3.15 10.52 7.11
N TYR A 133 1.98 9.91 6.95
CA TYR A 133 0.90 9.97 7.92
C TYR A 133 1.27 9.37 9.29
N SER A 134 2.00 8.26 9.30
CA SER A 134 2.44 7.59 10.53
C SER A 134 3.69 8.22 11.16
N GLY A 135 4.24 9.29 10.57
CA GLY A 135 5.51 9.88 11.02
C GLY A 135 6.71 9.00 10.71
N ALA A 136 6.70 8.34 9.54
CA ALA A 136 7.67 7.35 9.08
C ALA A 136 7.75 6.08 9.95
N VAL A 137 6.81 5.87 10.86
CA VAL A 137 6.82 4.73 11.78
C VAL A 137 6.40 3.43 11.09
N ILE A 138 5.40 3.47 10.20
CA ILE A 138 4.86 2.27 9.52
C ILE A 138 4.61 2.51 8.03
N ARG A 139 4.80 1.45 7.24
CA ARG A 139 4.49 1.35 5.80
C ARG A 139 3.56 0.14 5.57
N THR A 140 2.62 0.23 4.64
CA THR A 140 1.60 -0.83 4.43
C THR A 140 2.16 -2.06 3.72
N THR A 141 3.16 -1.89 2.85
CA THR A 141 3.66 -2.97 1.97
C THR A 141 5.07 -3.43 2.31
N HIS A 142 5.73 -2.79 3.28
CA HIS A 142 7.10 -3.08 3.66
C HIS A 142 7.19 -4.27 4.64
N LEU A 143 6.62 -5.41 4.25
CA LEU A 143 6.46 -6.58 5.14
C LEU A 143 7.78 -7.16 5.64
N THR A 144 8.87 -7.09 4.86
CA THR A 144 10.20 -7.53 5.30
C THR A 144 10.64 -6.80 6.56
N GLY A 145 10.52 -5.46 6.58
CA GLY A 145 10.88 -4.68 7.77
C GLY A 145 9.97 -4.98 8.96
N LEU A 146 8.65 -5.06 8.73
CA LEU A 146 7.71 -5.45 9.78
C LEU A 146 8.04 -6.82 10.39
N THR A 147 8.38 -7.80 9.56
CA THR A 147 8.72 -9.16 9.99
C THR A 147 10.00 -9.17 10.82
N SER A 148 11.05 -8.46 10.39
CA SER A 148 12.31 -8.34 11.13
C SER A 148 12.12 -7.63 12.48
N ASP A 149 11.36 -6.53 12.51
CA ASP A 149 11.08 -5.79 13.73
C ASP A 149 10.29 -6.63 14.73
N MET A 150 9.26 -7.36 14.26
CA MET A 150 8.49 -8.29 15.08
C MET A 150 9.36 -9.42 15.62
N GLY A 151 10.25 -9.98 14.79
CA GLY A 151 11.21 -11.02 15.20
C GLY A 151 12.14 -10.53 16.31
N SER A 152 12.70 -9.33 16.16
CA SER A 152 13.56 -8.70 17.18
C SER A 152 12.79 -8.40 18.48
N ALA A 153 11.56 -7.89 18.37
CA ALA A 153 10.71 -7.66 19.54
C ALA A 153 10.37 -8.96 20.27
N LEU A 154 9.98 -10.01 19.54
CA LEU A 154 9.70 -11.32 20.12
C LEU A 154 10.95 -11.91 20.80
N GLY A 155 12.10 -11.83 20.14
CA GLY A 155 13.38 -12.30 20.69
C GLY A 155 13.77 -11.55 21.97
N ASN A 156 13.59 -10.23 22.02
CA ASN A 156 13.83 -9.45 23.25
C ASN A 156 12.88 -9.83 24.37
N TRP A 157 11.59 -10.07 24.07
CA TRP A 157 10.62 -10.50 25.06
C TRP A 157 10.96 -11.88 25.64
N LEU A 158 11.35 -12.84 24.79
CA LEU A 158 11.80 -14.16 25.21
C LEU A 158 13.07 -14.11 26.07
N ALA A 159 13.95 -13.13 25.82
CA ALA A 159 15.14 -12.87 26.64
C ALA A 159 14.85 -12.10 27.94
N GLY A 160 13.59 -11.89 28.32
CA GLY A 160 13.19 -11.17 29.53
C GLY A 160 13.37 -9.66 29.47
N ARG A 161 13.63 -9.09 28.28
CA ARG A 161 13.85 -7.64 28.09
C ARG A 161 12.52 -6.92 27.84
N PRO A 162 12.38 -5.65 28.27
CA PRO A 162 11.16 -4.89 28.03
C PRO A 162 10.94 -4.64 26.54
N ILE A 163 9.70 -4.81 26.09
CA ILE A 163 9.30 -4.55 24.71
C ILE A 163 8.14 -3.57 24.63
N ASN A 164 8.04 -2.86 23.51
CA ASN A 164 6.88 -2.05 23.21
C ASN A 164 5.76 -2.92 22.63
N LYS A 165 4.97 -3.55 23.52
CA LYS A 165 3.85 -4.44 23.14
C LYS A 165 2.86 -3.79 22.17
N LYS A 166 2.60 -2.48 22.30
CA LYS A 166 1.70 -1.76 21.38
C LYS A 166 2.25 -1.68 19.96
N MET A 167 3.56 -1.48 19.80
CA MET A 167 4.21 -1.51 18.47
C MET A 167 4.11 -2.91 17.87
N PHE A 168 4.45 -3.92 18.65
CA PHE A 168 4.40 -5.30 18.20
C PHE A 168 3.00 -5.69 17.71
N VAL A 169 1.95 -5.38 18.49
CA VAL A 169 0.57 -5.64 18.09
C VAL A 169 0.21 -4.86 16.82
N PHE A 170 0.59 -3.59 16.73
CA PHE A 170 0.29 -2.79 15.53
C PHE A 170 0.98 -3.34 14.28
N GLN A 171 2.26 -3.72 14.38
CA GLN A 171 3.01 -4.37 13.31
C GLN A 171 2.34 -5.68 12.88
N ALA A 172 1.95 -6.52 13.83
CA ALA A 172 1.23 -7.76 13.55
C ALA A 172 -0.11 -7.48 12.85
N MET A 173 -0.89 -6.49 13.30
CA MET A 173 -2.15 -6.12 12.66
C MET A 173 -1.97 -5.71 11.20
N ILE A 174 -0.95 -4.91 10.89
CA ILE A 174 -0.64 -4.50 9.51
C ILE A 174 -0.23 -5.72 8.66
N TRP A 175 0.63 -6.58 9.21
CA TRP A 175 1.10 -7.79 8.55
C TRP A 175 -0.06 -8.72 8.18
N TYR A 176 -0.92 -9.04 9.16
CA TYR A 176 -2.09 -9.90 8.94
C TYR A 176 -3.16 -9.23 8.08
N SER A 177 -3.32 -7.90 8.16
CA SER A 177 -4.23 -7.18 7.26
C SER A 177 -3.79 -7.31 5.81
N PHE A 178 -2.50 -7.07 5.52
CA PHE A 178 -1.96 -7.27 4.18
C PHE A 178 -2.11 -8.72 3.72
N CYS A 179 -1.80 -9.69 4.59
CA CYS A 179 -1.96 -11.11 4.27
C CYS A 179 -3.41 -11.47 3.93
N GLY A 180 -4.37 -11.07 4.77
CA GLY A 180 -5.80 -11.28 4.53
C GLY A 180 -6.29 -10.59 3.25
N GLY A 181 -5.81 -9.38 2.98
CA GLY A 181 -6.05 -8.69 1.72
C GLY A 181 -5.52 -9.47 0.53
N GLY A 182 -4.31 -10.01 0.64
CA GLY A 182 -3.70 -10.87 -0.39
C GLY A 182 -4.52 -12.13 -0.66
N VAL A 183 -4.98 -12.82 0.39
CA VAL A 183 -5.88 -13.98 0.24
C VAL A 183 -7.16 -13.60 -0.50
N VAL A 184 -7.80 -12.49 -0.12
CA VAL A 184 -9.01 -11.99 -0.77
C VAL A 184 -8.73 -11.58 -2.22
N GLY A 185 -7.59 -10.96 -2.51
CA GLY A 185 -7.17 -10.60 -3.87
C GLY A 185 -6.94 -11.83 -4.76
N ALA A 186 -6.23 -12.84 -4.25
CA ALA A 186 -6.01 -14.09 -4.98
C ALA A 186 -7.32 -14.85 -5.26
N LEU A 187 -8.15 -15.06 -4.23
CA LEU A 187 -9.43 -15.75 -4.39
C LEU A 187 -10.38 -14.94 -5.28
N GLY A 188 -10.40 -13.63 -5.10
CA GLY A 188 -11.14 -12.72 -5.98
C GLY A 188 -10.71 -12.90 -7.43
N TYR A 189 -9.41 -12.92 -7.72
CA TYR A 189 -8.92 -13.09 -9.09
C TYR A 189 -9.33 -14.44 -9.68
N ILE A 190 -9.33 -15.51 -8.88
CA ILE A 190 -9.78 -16.84 -9.33
C ILE A 190 -11.24 -16.79 -9.82
N HIS A 191 -12.13 -16.12 -9.08
CA HIS A 191 -13.57 -16.10 -9.39
C HIS A 191 -14.02 -14.96 -10.31
N TYR A 192 -13.39 -13.78 -10.19
CA TYR A 192 -13.83 -12.53 -10.82
C TYR A 192 -12.75 -11.88 -11.69
N LYS A 193 -11.57 -12.50 -11.83
CA LYS A 193 -10.42 -11.94 -12.57
C LYS A 193 -10.11 -10.53 -12.08
N TYR A 194 -9.84 -9.60 -12.98
CA TYR A 194 -9.50 -8.23 -12.62
C TYR A 194 -10.64 -7.41 -12.04
N MET A 195 -11.91 -7.84 -12.17
CA MET A 195 -13.04 -7.17 -11.49
C MET A 195 -12.89 -7.18 -9.96
N THR A 196 -12.04 -8.05 -9.43
CA THR A 196 -11.59 -8.01 -8.02
C THR A 196 -11.08 -6.64 -7.60
N LEU A 197 -10.48 -5.85 -8.50
CA LEU A 197 -10.01 -4.49 -8.20
C LEU A 197 -11.15 -3.50 -7.86
N MET A 198 -12.41 -3.84 -8.11
CA MET A 198 -13.54 -3.05 -7.60
C MET A 198 -13.55 -2.97 -6.07
N LEU A 199 -13.16 -4.04 -5.38
CA LEU A 199 -13.06 -4.04 -3.91
C LEU A 199 -12.06 -3.00 -3.41
N PRO A 200 -10.78 -2.98 -3.83
CA PRO A 200 -9.84 -1.97 -3.38
C PRO A 200 -10.23 -0.56 -3.84
N ILE A 201 -10.82 -0.37 -5.02
CA ILE A 201 -11.35 0.93 -5.45
C ILE A 201 -12.41 1.45 -4.47
N VAL A 202 -13.37 0.63 -4.08
CA VAL A 202 -14.43 1.01 -3.13
C VAL A 202 -13.85 1.30 -1.74
N ILE A 203 -12.87 0.52 -1.28
CA ILE A 203 -12.19 0.76 0.01
C ILE A 203 -11.49 2.13 0.00
N VAL A 204 -10.77 2.48 -1.06
CA VAL A 204 -10.06 3.76 -1.16
C VAL A 204 -11.05 4.93 -1.28
N LEU A 205 -12.10 4.81 -2.10
CA LEU A 205 -13.12 5.85 -2.26
C LEU A 205 -13.90 6.09 -0.96
N SER A 206 -14.31 5.03 -0.27
CA SER A 206 -14.98 5.15 1.03
C SER A 206 -14.06 5.76 2.09
N SER A 207 -12.78 5.42 2.09
CA SER A 207 -11.77 6.03 2.96
C SER A 207 -11.59 7.53 2.65
N ALA A 208 -11.56 7.91 1.38
CA ALA A 208 -11.48 9.31 0.94
C ALA A 208 -12.70 10.12 1.41
N LEU A 209 -13.91 9.57 1.22
CA LEU A 209 -15.16 10.19 1.64
C LEU A 209 -15.24 10.33 3.16
N ALA A 210 -14.94 9.26 3.89
CA ALA A 210 -14.92 9.27 5.35
C ALA A 210 -13.96 10.33 5.90
N TYR A 211 -12.77 10.46 5.28
CA TYR A 211 -11.79 11.47 5.67
C TYR A 211 -12.27 12.90 5.35
N GLN A 212 -12.92 13.12 4.21
CA GLN A 212 -13.52 14.43 3.89
C GLN A 212 -14.64 14.81 4.86
N VAL A 213 -15.55 13.87 5.16
CA VAL A 213 -16.64 14.09 6.12
C VAL A 213 -16.08 14.41 7.50
N TYR A 214 -15.06 13.69 7.96
CA TYR A 214 -14.36 13.96 9.22
C TYR A 214 -13.80 15.40 9.27
N LEU A 215 -13.17 15.87 8.20
CA LEU A 215 -12.66 17.24 8.15
C LEU A 215 -13.78 18.30 8.15
N LEU A 216 -14.92 18.02 7.52
CA LEU A 216 -16.07 18.93 7.46
C LEU A 216 -16.79 19.06 8.81
N THR A 217 -16.99 17.94 9.53
CA THR A 217 -17.61 17.95 10.86
C THR A 217 -16.72 18.67 11.86
N ARG A 218 -15.40 18.46 11.83
CA ARG A 218 -14.48 19.14 12.75
C ARG A 218 -14.40 20.65 12.54
N LYS A 219 -14.48 21.12 11.28
CA LYS A 219 -14.57 22.56 10.97
C LYS A 219 -15.84 23.22 11.50
N LYS A 220 -16.95 22.48 11.60
CA LYS A 220 -18.21 22.99 12.18
C LYS A 220 -18.15 23.08 13.70
N THR A 221 -17.40 22.22 14.37
CA THR A 221 -17.24 22.23 15.85
C THR A 221 -16.20 23.23 16.34
N ALA A 222 -15.33 23.73 15.45
CA ALA A 222 -14.29 24.72 15.76
C ALA A 222 -14.73 26.18 15.49
N LYS A 223 -15.97 26.37 15.03
CA LYS A 223 -16.66 27.67 14.95
C LYS A 223 -17.70 27.73 16.04
#